data_AF-A0A399ZMA2-F1
#
_entry.id   AF-A0A399ZMA2-F1
#
_cell.length_a   1.000
_cell.length_b   1.000
_cell.length_c   1.000
_cell.angle_alpha   90.00
_cell.angle_beta   90.00
_cell.angle_gamma   90.00
#
_symmetry.space_group_name_H-M   'P 1'
#
loop_
_entity.id
_entity.type
_entity.pdbx_description
1 polymer ?
#
loop_
_entity_poly.entity_id
_entity_poly.type
_entity_poly.pdbx_seq_one_letter_code
_entity_poly.pdbx_strand_id
1 'polypeptide(L)'
;MNAGQRQIIAEKISSTIRVLELLGFNYEVSRPKNKREKGNKSPRVVYVDLGESGSLRIYNSISGNTWANEPNGKPIAEIKSVEGLYNYLLKRYGDRTKQLRMKKL
;
A
#
# COMPACT_ATOMS: atom_id res chain seq x y z
N MET A 1 3.89 -7.13 -20.10
CA MET A 1 2.62 -6.59 -19.55
C MET A 1 1.94 -5.78 -20.65
N ASN A 2 0.70 -6.09 -21.00
CA ASN A 2 -0.06 -5.40 -22.06
C ASN A 2 -0.76 -4.13 -21.55
N ALA A 3 -1.45 -3.39 -22.43
CA ALA A 3 -2.11 -2.14 -22.08
C ALA A 3 -3.22 -2.32 -21.02
N GLY A 4 -4.11 -3.30 -21.19
CA GLY A 4 -5.18 -3.58 -20.22
C GLY A 4 -4.65 -3.98 -18.83
N GLN A 5 -3.59 -4.78 -18.78
CA GLN A 5 -2.92 -5.14 -17.53
C GLN A 5 -2.31 -3.93 -16.82
N ARG A 6 -1.77 -2.96 -17.56
CA ARG A 6 -1.28 -1.69 -16.99
C ARG A 6 -2.41 -0.88 -16.38
N GLN A 7 -3.54 -0.80 -17.08
CA GLN A 7 -4.72 -0.09 -16.61
C GLN A 7 -5.25 -0.68 -15.31
N ILE A 8 -5.43 -2.00 -15.25
CA ILE A 8 -5.89 -2.69 -14.03
C ILE A 8 -4.98 -2.38 -12.83
N ILE A 9 -3.66 -2.38 -13.04
CA ILE A 9 -2.73 -2.04 -11.95
C ILE A 9 -2.81 -0.55 -11.59
N ALA A 10 -2.92 0.35 -12.57
CA ALA A 10 -3.05 1.78 -12.32
C ALA A 10 -4.30 2.09 -11.47
N GLU A 11 -5.44 1.49 -11.81
CA GLU A 11 -6.68 1.60 -11.04
C GLU A 11 -6.50 1.13 -9.60
N LYS A 12 -5.85 -0.02 -9.39
CA LYS A 12 -5.56 -0.53 -8.04
C LYS A 12 -4.62 0.36 -7.23
N ILE A 13 -3.58 0.89 -7.87
CA ILE A 13 -2.69 1.86 -7.23
C ILE A 13 -3.50 3.10 -6.83
N SER A 14 -4.39 3.58 -7.71
CA SER A 14 -5.28 4.70 -7.40
C SER A 14 -6.21 4.41 -6.22
N SER A 15 -6.82 3.22 -6.14
CA SER A 15 -7.64 2.82 -5.00
C SER A 15 -6.81 2.70 -3.71
N THR A 16 -5.59 2.18 -3.80
CA THR A 16 -4.64 2.10 -2.68
C THR A 16 -4.33 3.50 -2.15
N ILE A 17 -3.95 4.41 -3.04
CA ILE A 17 -3.66 5.80 -2.71
C ILE A 17 -4.84 6.46 -2.01
N ARG A 18 -6.06 6.29 -2.54
CA ARG A 18 -7.26 6.89 -1.96
C ARG A 18 -7.52 6.42 -0.52
N VAL A 19 -7.24 5.16 -0.21
CA VAL A 19 -7.30 4.64 1.17
C VAL A 19 -6.27 5.34 2.07
N LEU A 20 -5.04 5.51 1.59
CA LEU A 20 -3.97 6.17 2.34
C LEU A 20 -4.29 7.65 2.61
N GLU A 21 -4.79 8.36 1.62
CA GLU A 21 -5.23 9.75 1.72
C GLU A 21 -6.39 9.91 2.68
N LEU A 22 -7.41 9.04 2.59
CA LEU A 22 -8.54 9.01 3.51
C LEU A 22 -8.10 8.89 4.97
N LEU A 23 -7.11 8.03 5.21
CA LEU A 23 -6.53 7.75 6.52
C LEU A 23 -5.42 8.75 6.92
N GLY A 24 -5.04 9.68 6.04
CA GLY A 24 -4.06 10.74 6.34
C GLY A 24 -2.60 10.28 6.35
N PHE A 25 -2.27 9.16 5.71
CA PHE A 25 -0.88 8.69 5.59
C PHE A 25 -0.11 9.45 4.51
N ASN A 26 1.19 9.65 4.75
CA ASN A 26 2.13 10.06 3.71
C ASN A 26 2.57 8.82 2.92
N TYR A 27 2.73 8.97 1.61
CA TYR A 27 3.09 7.85 0.74
C TYR A 27 3.94 8.30 -0.46
N GLU A 28 4.67 7.36 -1.04
CA GLU A 28 5.44 7.52 -2.26
C GLU A 28 5.14 6.36 -3.21
N VAL A 29 4.86 6.64 -4.49
CA VAL A 29 4.75 5.60 -5.51
C VAL A 29 6.01 5.58 -6.36
N SER A 30 6.80 4.52 -6.24
CA SER A 30 8.06 4.43 -6.98
C SER A 30 8.34 3.06 -7.55
N ARG A 31 9.45 2.96 -8.29
CA ARG A 31 9.90 1.68 -8.82
C ARG A 31 10.36 0.78 -7.67
N PRO A 32 10.24 -0.54 -7.81
CA PRO A 32 10.68 -1.46 -6.77
C PRO A 32 12.19 -1.35 -6.63
N LYS A 33 12.68 -1.09 -5.41
CA LYS A 33 14.13 -0.93 -5.15
C LYS A 33 14.92 -2.26 -5.22
N ASN A 34 14.26 -3.41 -5.04
CA ASN A 34 14.88 -4.74 -5.10
C ASN A 34 14.42 -5.55 -6.31
N LYS A 35 15.32 -6.36 -6.90
CA LYS A 35 14.97 -7.42 -7.86
C LYS A 35 14.04 -8.41 -7.16
N ARG A 36 12.94 -8.79 -7.83
CA ARG A 36 11.83 -9.50 -7.22
C ARG A 36 11.96 -10.99 -7.40
N GLU A 37 11.69 -11.76 -6.35
CA GLU A 37 11.39 -13.17 -6.49
C GLU A 37 10.03 -13.38 -7.17
N LYS A 38 9.89 -14.53 -7.84
CA LYS A 38 8.75 -14.91 -8.70
C LYS A 38 7.40 -14.56 -8.06
N GLY A 39 6.57 -13.80 -8.80
CA GLY A 39 5.15 -13.58 -8.48
C GLY A 39 4.72 -12.11 -8.39
N ASN A 40 5.65 -11.19 -8.14
CA ASN A 40 5.31 -9.77 -8.01
C ASN A 40 5.34 -9.05 -9.37
N LYS A 41 4.18 -8.91 -10.01
CA LYS A 41 4.01 -8.37 -11.38
C LYS A 41 3.72 -6.86 -11.45
N SER A 42 3.66 -6.14 -10.32
CA SER A 42 3.32 -4.71 -10.30
C SER A 42 4.47 -3.81 -10.79
N PRO A 43 4.36 -2.93 -11.79
CA PRO A 43 5.47 -2.05 -12.16
C PRO A 43 5.89 -1.06 -11.05
N ARG A 44 5.06 -0.85 -10.03
CA ARG A 44 5.26 0.12 -8.96
C ARG A 44 5.03 -0.50 -7.59
N VAL A 45 5.58 0.15 -6.57
CA VAL A 45 5.35 -0.14 -5.15
C VAL A 45 4.85 1.14 -4.51
N VAL A 46 3.84 1.03 -3.65
CA VAL A 46 3.39 2.15 -2.81
C VAL A 46 4.09 2.01 -1.46
N TYR A 47 4.95 2.96 -1.14
CA TYR A 47 5.63 3.06 0.14
C TYR A 47 4.79 3.96 1.05
N VAL A 48 4.42 3.48 2.23
CA VAL A 48 3.66 4.27 3.21
C VAL A 48 4.57 4.59 4.37
N ASP A 49 4.67 5.86 4.71
CA ASP A 49 5.43 6.31 5.87
C ASP A 49 4.63 6.06 7.15
N LEU A 50 5.15 5.19 8.01
CA LEU A 50 4.63 4.89 9.33
C LEU A 50 5.44 5.62 10.42
N GLY A 51 6.16 6.70 10.11
CA GLY A 51 7.02 7.45 11.03
C GLY A 51 8.12 6.59 11.64
N GLU A 52 8.26 6.62 12.96
CA GLU A 52 9.27 5.84 13.71
C GLU A 52 9.17 4.33 13.48
N SER A 53 7.98 3.83 13.10
CA SER A 53 7.78 2.42 12.76
C SER A 53 8.32 2.04 11.37
N GLY A 54 8.91 2.99 10.62
CA GLY A 54 9.48 2.76 9.29
C GLY A 54 8.45 2.85 8.17
N SER A 55 8.71 2.17 7.05
CA SER A 55 7.84 2.23 5.86
C SER A 55 7.16 0.89 5.54
N LEU A 56 5.85 0.91 5.32
CA LEU A 56 5.12 -0.21 4.73
C LEU A 56 5.32 -0.24 3.21
N ARG A 57 5.45 -1.44 2.63
CA ARG A 57 5.56 -1.62 1.19
C ARG A 57 4.34 -2.36 0.66
N ILE A 58 3.53 -1.70 -0.16
CA ILE A 58 2.30 -2.25 -0.74
C ILE A 58 2.51 -2.59 -2.21
N TYR A 59 2.05 -3.77 -2.58
CA TYR A 59 2.16 -4.34 -3.92
C TYR A 59 0.77 -4.67 -4.46
N ASN A 60 0.56 -4.40 -5.75
CA ASN A 60 -0.73 -4.62 -6.43
C ASN A 60 -0.54 -5.47 -7.69
N SER A 61 -1.21 -6.62 -7.80
CA SER A 61 -1.13 -7.45 -9.00
C SER A 61 -2.25 -7.16 -10.01
N ILE A 62 -1.99 -7.57 -11.25
CA ILE A 62 -2.99 -7.67 -12.32
C ILE A 62 -4.15 -8.61 -11.98
N SER A 63 -3.95 -9.56 -11.07
CA SER A 63 -4.90 -10.63 -10.77
C SER A 63 -5.90 -10.27 -9.67
N GLY A 64 -5.97 -9.01 -9.25
CA GLY A 64 -6.89 -8.61 -8.18
C GLY A 64 -6.24 -8.45 -6.81
N ASN A 65 -5.03 -8.96 -6.60
CA ASN A 65 -4.48 -9.09 -5.25
C ASN A 65 -3.69 -7.85 -4.83
N THR A 66 -3.85 -7.48 -3.56
CA THR A 66 -3.03 -6.47 -2.89
C THR A 66 -2.38 -7.14 -1.69
N TRP A 67 -1.08 -6.96 -1.49
CA TRP A 67 -0.40 -7.41 -0.27
C TRP A 67 0.59 -6.37 0.18
N ALA A 68 1.01 -6.46 1.43
CA ALA A 68 2.02 -5.56 1.96
C ALA A 68 3.06 -6.30 2.78
N ASN A 69 4.25 -5.71 2.84
CA ASN A 69 5.32 -6.16 3.70
C ASN A 69 5.63 -5.07 4.72
N GLU A 70 5.90 -5.51 5.94
CA GLU A 70 6.47 -4.70 7.01
C GLU A 70 7.84 -4.12 6.62
N PRO A 71 8.36 -3.12 7.35
CA PRO A 71 9.70 -2.57 7.13
C PRO A 71 10.81 -3.64 7.18
N ASN A 72 10.65 -4.66 8.03
CA ASN A 72 11.56 -5.80 8.13
C ASN A 72 11.48 -6.78 6.94
N GLY A 73 10.54 -6.59 6.02
CA GLY A 73 10.35 -7.44 4.83
C GLY A 73 9.33 -8.57 5.01
N LYS A 74 8.85 -8.82 6.23
CA LYS A 74 7.86 -9.87 6.50
C LYS A 74 6.52 -9.53 5.82
N PRO A 75 5.88 -10.51 5.17
CA PRO A 75 4.57 -10.31 4.57
C PRO A 75 3.49 -10.19 5.66
N ILE A 76 2.49 -9.35 5.39
CA ILE A 76 1.32 -9.16 6.26
C ILE A 76 0.17 -10.00 5.69
N ALA A 77 -0.09 -11.15 6.31
CA ALA A 77 -1.00 -12.17 5.77
C ALA A 77 -2.46 -11.73 5.62
N GLU A 78 -2.91 -10.75 6.40
CA GLU A 78 -4.27 -10.21 6.37
C GLU A 78 -4.53 -9.27 5.19
N ILE A 79 -3.48 -8.72 4.57
CA ILE A 79 -3.64 -7.83 3.41
C ILE A 79 -3.64 -8.68 2.15
N LYS A 80 -4.84 -8.96 1.65
CA LYS A 80 -5.08 -9.67 0.37
C LYS A 80 -5.82 -8.82 -0.68
N SER A 81 -6.36 -7.68 -0.25
CA SER A 81 -7.14 -6.73 -1.06
C SER A 81 -6.95 -5.29 -0.57
N VAL A 82 -7.45 -4.31 -1.32
CA VAL A 82 -7.46 -2.90 -0.92
C VAL A 82 -8.31 -2.69 0.35
N GLU A 83 -9.41 -3.42 0.48
CA GLU A 83 -10.24 -3.41 1.68
C GLU A 83 -9.50 -4.03 2.89
N GLY A 84 -8.80 -5.14 2.69
CA GLY A 84 -7.95 -5.73 3.73
C GLY A 84 -6.85 -4.77 4.19
N LEU A 85 -6.26 -4.01 3.26
CA LEU A 85 -5.32 -2.94 3.59
C LEU A 85 -5.98 -1.85 4.44
N TYR A 86 -7.16 -1.37 4.07
CA TYR A 86 -7.90 -0.36 4.82
C TYR A 86 -8.16 -0.84 6.26
N ASN A 87 -8.70 -2.05 6.42
CA ASN A 87 -9.01 -2.63 7.73
C ASN A 87 -7.76 -2.79 8.59
N TYR A 88 -6.65 -3.29 8.02
CA TYR A 88 -5.37 -3.39 8.74
C TYR A 88 -4.88 -2.02 9.24
N LEU A 89 -4.85 -1.02 8.36
CA LEU A 89 -4.35 0.32 8.69
C LEU A 89 -5.23 1.00 9.74
N LEU A 90 -6.56 0.89 9.59
CA LEU A 90 -7.50 1.43 10.56
C LEU A 90 -7.38 0.74 11.92
N LYS A 91 -7.30 -0.59 11.96
CA LYS A 91 -7.17 -1.36 13.20
C LYS A 91 -5.86 -1.08 13.92
N ARG A 92 -4.74 -0.99 13.19
CA ARG A 92 -3.40 -0.89 13.79
C ARG A 92 -2.94 0.54 14.05
N TYR A 93 -3.48 1.52 13.32
CA TYR A 93 -3.03 2.92 13.38
C TYR A 93 -4.19 3.92 13.50
N GLY A 94 -5.43 3.47 13.74
CA GLY A 94 -6.62 4.31 13.74
C GLY A 94 -6.60 5.51 14.70
N ASP A 95 -5.92 5.41 15.83
CA ASP A 95 -5.80 6.56 16.75
C ASP A 95 -4.80 7.59 16.23
N ARG A 96 -3.75 7.14 15.55
CA ARG A 96 -2.78 8.02 14.89
C ARG A 96 -3.38 8.73 13.68
N THR A 97 -4.24 8.05 12.91
CA THR A 97 -4.91 8.67 11.76
C THR A 97 -5.87 9.78 12.20
N LYS A 98 -6.57 9.61 13.34
CA LYS A 98 -7.36 10.68 13.97
C LYS A 98 -6.49 11.89 14.34
N GLN A 99 -5.34 11.66 15.00
CA GLN A 99 -4.44 12.74 15.38
C GLN A 99 -3.83 13.47 14.17
N LEU A 100 -3.43 12.74 13.12
CA LEU A 100 -2.92 13.33 11.87
C LEU A 100 -3.98 14.17 11.15
N ARG A 101 -5.25 13.76 11.18
CA ARG A 101 -6.36 14.54 10.64
C ARG A 101 -6.60 15.83 11.41
N MET A 102 -6.55 15.80 12.74
CA MET A 102 -6.75 17.01 13.56
C MET A 102 -5.62 18.04 13.41
N LYS A 103 -4.40 17.61 13.05
CA LYS A 103 -3.27 18.54 12.80
C LYS A 103 -3.27 19.19 11.42
N LYS A 104 -4.13 18.75 10.49
CA LYS A 104 -4.23 19.28 9.12
C LYS A 104 -5.39 20.27 8.94
N LEU A 105 -6.19 20.51 9.98
CA LEU A 105 -7.23 21.54 10.07
C LEU A 105 -6.69 22.74 10.85
#